data_AF-A0AAN9KT84-F1
#
_entry.id   AF-A0AAN9KT84-F1
#
_cell.length_a   1.000
_cell.length_b   1.000
_cell.length_c   1.000
_cell.angle_alpha   90.00
_cell.angle_beta   90.00
_cell.angle_gamma   90.00
#
_symmetry.space_group_name_H-M   'P 1'
#
loop_
_entity.id
_entity.type
_entity.pdbx_description
1 polymer ?
#
loop_
_entity_poly.entity_id
_entity_poly.type
_entity_poly.pdbx_seq_one_letter_code
_entity_poly.pdbx_strand_id
1 'polypeptide(L)'
;MVRALMCLELILNAVNINLDYDPMSHSVKIYDTCIGCTQCVRACPTDVLEMIPWDGCKAKQIASAPRTEDCVGCKRCESACPTDFLSVRVYLWHETTRSMGLAY
;
A
#
# COMPACT_ATOMS: atom_id res chain seq x y z
N MET A 1 22.80 -16.23 24.71
CA MET A 1 22.08 -16.56 23.46
C MET A 1 21.84 -15.28 22.63
N VAL A 2 22.90 -14.51 22.36
CA VAL A 2 22.84 -13.20 21.66
C VAL A 2 23.81 -13.22 20.46
N ARG A 3 23.95 -14.40 19.83
CA ARG A 3 25.00 -14.67 18.82
C ARG A 3 24.46 -15.10 17.45
N ALA A 4 23.15 -14.98 17.23
CA ALA A 4 22.50 -15.24 15.95
C ALA A 4 21.95 -13.98 15.26
N LEU A 5 21.96 -12.82 15.94
CA LEU A 5 21.36 -11.56 15.45
C LEU A 5 22.31 -10.67 14.63
N MET A 6 23.61 -10.98 14.54
CA MET A 6 24.60 -10.10 13.87
C MET A 6 25.14 -10.62 12.53
N CYS A 7 24.51 -11.63 11.91
CA CYS A 7 24.98 -12.17 10.62
C CYS A 7 24.13 -11.76 9.41
N LEU A 8 22.96 -11.13 9.61
CA LEU A 8 22.06 -10.75 8.51
C LEU A 8 22.28 -9.30 8.02
N GLU A 9 23.03 -8.47 8.75
CA GLU A 9 23.30 -7.08 8.35
C GLU A 9 24.40 -6.96 7.26
N LEU A 10 25.14 -8.04 6.98
CA LEU A 10 26.31 -8.00 6.07
C LEU A 10 26.01 -8.43 4.62
N ILE A 11 24.85 -9.02 4.32
CA ILE A 11 24.49 -9.41 2.94
C ILE A 11 23.67 -8.31 2.24
N LEU A 12 22.99 -7.44 3.00
CA LEU A 12 22.14 -6.38 2.46
C LEU A 12 22.92 -5.18 1.88
N ASN A 13 24.23 -5.06 2.15
CA ASN A 13 25.05 -3.94 1.68
C ASN A 13 25.70 -4.15 0.29
N ALA A 14 25.44 -5.28 -0.40
CA ALA A 14 26.10 -5.62 -1.67
C ALA A 14 25.22 -5.44 -2.91
N VAL A 15 23.91 -5.24 -2.76
CA VAL A 15 22.99 -5.01 -3.87
C VAL A 15 22.24 -3.73 -3.55
N ASN A 16 22.63 -2.63 -4.19
CA ASN A 16 22.03 -1.31 -4.06
C ASN A 16 20.59 -1.33 -4.65
N ILE A 17 19.71 -2.09 -4.01
CA ILE A 17 18.30 -2.20 -4.32
C ILE A 17 17.61 -1.67 -3.06
N ASN A 18 17.04 -0.48 -3.14
CA ASN A 18 15.99 -0.08 -2.22
C ASN A 18 14.82 -1.04 -2.49
N LEU A 19 14.79 -2.14 -1.75
CA LEU A 19 13.70 -3.08 -1.76
C LEU A 19 12.61 -2.48 -0.87
N ASP A 20 11.72 -1.67 -1.45
CA ASP A 20 10.36 -1.43 -0.94
C ASP A 20 9.52 -2.74 -1.04
N TYR A 21 10.12 -3.86 -0.64
CA TYR A 21 9.63 -5.21 -0.77
C TYR A 21 9.47 -5.75 0.65
N ASP A 22 8.39 -5.35 1.32
CA ASP A 22 7.88 -6.05 2.49
C ASP A 22 7.10 -7.27 1.98
N PRO A 23 7.68 -8.49 1.97
CA PRO A 23 7.07 -9.68 1.36
C PRO A 23 5.81 -10.19 2.10
N MET A 24 5.32 -9.44 3.09
CA MET A 24 4.26 -9.84 4.02
C MET A 24 3.12 -8.81 4.13
N SER A 25 2.85 -8.04 3.08
CA SER A 25 1.69 -7.14 3.04
C SER A 25 0.96 -7.15 1.70
N HIS A 26 -0.30 -6.72 1.71
CA HIS A 26 -1.09 -6.55 0.49
C HIS A 26 -0.50 -5.43 -0.37
N SER A 27 -0.42 -5.62 -1.69
CA SER A 27 0.04 -4.53 -2.57
C SER A 27 -1.13 -3.72 -3.09
N VAL A 28 -1.06 -2.41 -2.96
CA VAL A 28 -2.06 -1.47 -3.48
C VAL A 28 -1.45 -0.72 -4.66
N LYS A 29 -2.05 -0.87 -5.83
CA LYS A 29 -1.62 -0.18 -7.06
C LYS A 29 -2.63 0.90 -7.41
N ILE A 30 -2.10 2.11 -7.64
CA ILE A 30 -2.85 3.24 -8.15
C ILE A 30 -2.40 3.48 -9.60
N TYR A 31 -3.37 3.60 -10.50
CA TYR A 31 -3.13 3.86 -11.92
C TYR A 31 -3.30 5.34 -12.25
N ASP A 32 -2.67 5.77 -13.34
CA ASP A 32 -2.73 7.16 -13.85
C ASP A 32 -4.13 7.59 -14.29
N THR A 33 -5.10 6.67 -14.37
CA THR A 33 -6.52 6.98 -14.58
C THR A 33 -7.18 7.67 -13.38
N CYS A 34 -6.45 7.78 -12.25
CA CYS A 34 -6.94 8.42 -11.03
C CYS A 34 -7.28 9.90 -11.27
N ILE A 35 -8.51 10.28 -10.96
CA ILE A 35 -9.01 11.66 -11.07
C ILE A 35 -8.78 12.50 -9.80
N GLY A 36 -8.15 11.94 -8.76
CA GLY A 36 -7.88 12.65 -7.51
C GLY A 36 -9.12 12.96 -6.65
N CYS A 37 -10.17 12.14 -6.72
CA CYS A 37 -11.46 12.38 -6.04
C CYS A 37 -11.47 12.13 -4.52
N THR A 38 -10.39 11.57 -3.95
CA THR A 38 -10.22 11.29 -2.50
C THR A 38 -11.18 10.27 -1.86
N GLN A 39 -12.07 9.64 -2.63
CA GLN A 39 -13.05 8.69 -2.09
C GLN A 39 -12.40 7.41 -1.53
N CYS A 40 -11.34 6.92 -2.18
CA CYS A 40 -10.61 5.73 -1.73
C CYS A 40 -9.95 5.93 -0.36
N VAL A 41 -9.40 7.13 -0.10
CA VAL A 41 -8.81 7.52 1.19
C VAL A 41 -9.86 7.48 2.28
N ARG A 42 -11.02 8.12 2.06
CA ARG A 42 -12.12 8.14 3.04
C ARG A 42 -12.76 6.78 3.30
N ALA A 43 -12.75 5.90 2.30
CA ALA A 43 -13.32 4.56 2.41
C ALA A 43 -12.39 3.57 3.14
N CYS A 44 -11.10 3.90 3.29
CA CYS A 44 -10.13 3.02 3.92
C CYS A 44 -10.33 3.02 5.45
N PRO A 45 -10.66 1.85 6.07
CA PRO A 45 -10.88 1.79 7.51
C PRO A 45 -9.60 1.88 8.33
N THR A 46 -8.45 1.53 7.73
CA THR A 46 -7.13 1.53 8.38
C THR A 46 -6.25 2.69 7.93
N ASP A 47 -6.81 3.64 7.19
CA ASP A 47 -6.12 4.87 6.73
C ASP A 47 -4.76 4.60 6.05
N VAL A 48 -4.73 3.62 5.15
CA VAL A 48 -3.52 3.20 4.40
C VAL A 48 -3.18 4.16 3.25
N LEU A 49 -4.18 4.87 2.76
CA LEU A 49 -4.12 5.70 1.56
C LEU A 49 -4.01 7.18 1.93
N GLU A 50 -3.22 7.94 1.19
CA GLU A 50 -3.12 9.39 1.33
C GLU A 50 -3.14 10.08 -0.04
N MET A 51 -3.39 11.39 -0.06
CA MET A 51 -3.34 12.18 -1.28
C MET A 51 -2.00 12.90 -1.39
N ILE A 52 -1.32 12.71 -2.51
CA ILE A 52 -0.07 13.41 -2.84
C ILE A 52 -0.29 14.35 -4.03
N PRO A 53 0.44 15.48 -4.11
CA PRO A 53 0.34 16.38 -5.26
C PRO A 53 0.85 15.70 -6.55
N TRP A 54 0.08 15.79 -7.63
CA TRP A 54 0.40 15.20 -8.92
C TRP A 54 -0.29 15.93 -10.08
N ASP A 55 0.49 16.42 -11.04
CA ASP A 55 -0.02 17.22 -12.17
C ASP A 55 -0.68 16.41 -13.29
N GLY A 56 -0.78 15.08 -13.17
CA GLY A 56 -1.37 14.21 -14.20
C GLY A 56 -2.90 14.23 -14.27
N CYS A 57 -3.58 14.93 -13.34
CA CYS A 57 -5.03 15.06 -13.35
C CYS A 57 -5.50 16.49 -13.04
N LYS A 58 -6.78 16.79 -13.35
CA LYS A 58 -7.39 18.11 -13.12
C LYS A 58 -7.37 18.53 -11.63
N ALA A 59 -7.42 17.56 -10.72
CA ALA A 59 -7.40 17.81 -9.28
C ALA A 59 -6.00 18.12 -8.74
N LYS A 60 -4.95 17.99 -9.56
CA LYS A 60 -3.54 18.15 -9.18
C LYS A 60 -3.09 17.27 -7.99
N GLN A 61 -3.76 16.13 -7.80
CA GLN A 61 -3.47 15.21 -6.71
C GLN A 61 -3.82 13.77 -7.11
N ILE A 62 -3.06 12.80 -6.59
CA ILE A 62 -3.28 11.36 -6.80
C ILE A 62 -3.27 10.64 -5.46
N ALA A 63 -3.96 9.50 -5.39
CA ALA A 63 -3.88 8.64 -4.23
C ALA A 63 -2.54 7.88 -4.22
N SER A 64 -1.92 7.77 -3.05
CA SER A 64 -0.74 6.98 -2.77
C SER A 64 -0.99 6.05 -1.60
N ALA A 65 -0.29 4.92 -1.53
CA ALA A 65 -0.41 3.93 -0.46
C ALA A 65 0.96 3.73 0.21
N PRO A 66 1.38 4.63 1.12
CA PRO A 66 2.65 4.47 1.83
C PRO A 66 2.63 3.39 2.92
N ARG A 67 1.45 3.09 3.48
CA ARG A 67 1.29 2.21 4.67
C ARG A 67 0.66 0.87 4.32
N THR A 68 1.12 0.22 3.24
CA THR A 68 0.50 -1.03 2.77
C THR A 68 0.58 -2.20 3.76
N GLU A 69 1.46 -2.13 4.74
CA GLU A 69 1.58 -3.06 5.87
C GLU A 69 0.32 -3.14 6.75
N ASP A 70 -0.47 -2.07 6.80
CA ASP A 70 -1.72 -1.99 7.57
C ASP A 70 -2.96 -2.27 6.69
N CYS A 71 -2.75 -2.64 5.43
CA CYS A 71 -3.83 -3.03 4.55
C CYS A 71 -4.41 -4.37 4.99
N VAL A 72 -5.69 -4.39 5.33
CA VAL A 72 -6.46 -5.61 5.62
C VAL A 72 -7.09 -6.25 4.39
N GLY A 73 -6.84 -5.71 3.19
CA GLY A 73 -7.35 -6.31 1.95
C GLY A 73 -8.87 -6.20 1.78
N CYS A 74 -9.55 -5.31 2.51
CA CYS A 74 -11.02 -5.20 2.50
C CYS A 74 -11.63 -4.70 1.17
N LYS A 75 -10.80 -4.20 0.24
CA LYS A 75 -11.19 -3.68 -1.09
C LYS A 75 -12.24 -2.56 -1.10
N ARG A 76 -12.52 -1.91 0.04
CA ARG A 76 -13.45 -0.76 0.10
C ARG A 76 -12.99 0.40 -0.78
N CYS A 77 -11.69 0.58 -0.92
CA CYS A 77 -11.09 1.58 -1.79
C CYS A 77 -11.38 1.33 -3.27
N GLU A 78 -11.54 0.06 -3.69
CA GLU A 78 -11.96 -0.33 -5.04
C GLU A 78 -13.42 0.04 -5.28
N SER A 79 -14.31 -0.34 -4.35
CA SER A 79 -15.75 -0.05 -4.45
C SER A 79 -16.09 1.43 -4.36
N ALA A 80 -15.30 2.21 -3.63
CA ALA A 80 -15.49 3.65 -3.51
C ALA A 80 -14.95 4.44 -4.72
N CYS A 81 -14.19 3.80 -5.61
CA CYS A 81 -13.62 4.46 -6.78
C CYS A 81 -14.73 4.71 -7.81
N PRO A 82 -15.04 5.97 -8.16
CA PRO A 82 -16.12 6.29 -9.10
C PRO A 82 -15.75 6.03 -10.57
N THR A 83 -14.52 5.60 -10.86
CA THR A 83 -14.04 5.35 -12.23
C THR A 83 -14.38 3.94 -12.68
N ASP A 84 -14.91 3.78 -13.91
CA ASP A 84 -15.32 2.49 -14.47
C ASP A 84 -14.19 1.44 -14.54
N PHE A 85 -12.92 1.87 -14.68
CA PHE A 85 -11.76 0.99 -14.80
C PHE A 85 -10.93 0.88 -13.50
N LEU A 86 -11.51 1.17 -12.33
CA LEU A 86 -10.86 1.07 -11.02
C LEU A 86 -9.41 1.59 -10.99
N SER A 87 -9.23 2.91 -10.81
CA SER A 87 -7.89 3.50 -10.67
C SER A 87 -7.12 3.02 -9.44
N VAL A 88 -7.75 2.29 -8.53
CA VAL A 88 -7.14 1.66 -7.35
C VAL A 88 -7.42 0.15 -7.41
N ARG A 89 -6.39 -0.66 -7.16
CA ARG A 89 -6.53 -2.12 -7.07
C ARG A 89 -5.66 -2.68 -5.95
N VAL A 90 -6.24 -3.58 -5.16
CA VAL A 90 -5.58 -4.29 -4.06
C VAL A 90 -5.31 -5.73 -4.50
N TYR A 91 -4.05 -6.10 -4.53
CA TYR A 91 -3.61 -7.47 -4.74
C TYR A 91 -3.32 -8.10 -3.39
N LEU A 92 -4.09 -9.13 -3.07
CA LEU A 92 -3.92 -9.90 -1.87
C LEU A 92 -2.67 -10.78 -2.01
N TRP A 93 -1.78 -10.72 -1.04
CA TRP A 93 -0.57 -11.54 -0.94
C TRP A 93 -0.63 -12.38 0.34
N HIS A 94 0.52 -12.80 0.87
CA HIS A 94 0.66 -13.56 2.11
C HIS A 94 0.01 -12.82 3.28
N GLU A 95 -0.89 -13.52 3.96
CA GLU A 95 -1.63 -13.00 5.10
C GLU A 95 -0.71 -12.85 6.32
N THR A 96 -0.88 -11.76 7.07
CA THR A 96 -0.26 -11.51 8.37
C THR A 96 -1.33 -11.28 9.42
N THR A 97 -0.94 -11.32 10.70
CA THR A 97 -1.86 -11.02 11.82
C THR A 97 -2.55 -9.66 11.66
N ARG A 98 -1.84 -8.65 11.12
CA ARG A 98 -2.41 -7.32 10.82
C ARG A 98 -3.37 -7.39 9.64
N SER A 99 -3.00 -8.08 8.56
CA SER A 99 -3.84 -8.19 7.37
C SER A 99 -5.15 -8.96 7.63
N MET A 100 -5.13 -9.89 8.58
CA MET A 100 -6.29 -10.67 9.03
C MET A 100 -7.17 -9.91 10.04
N GLY A 101 -6.78 -8.71 10.47
CA GLY A 101 -7.50 -7.95 11.49
C GLY A 101 -7.45 -8.60 12.88
N LEU A 102 -6.48 -9.47 13.12
CA LEU A 102 -6.29 -10.24 14.37
C LEU A 102 -5.26 -9.60 15.31
N ALA A 103 -4.75 -8.41 14.98
CA ALA A 103 -3.87 -7.66 15.86
C ALA A 103 -4.69 -7.01 17.00
N TYR A 104 -5.10 -7.82 17.97
CA TYR A 104 -5.61 -7.41 19.28
C TYR A 104 -5.09 -8.35 20.37
#